data_AF-A0A843LW52-F1
#
_entry.id   AF-A0A843LW52-F1
#
_cell.length_a   1.000
_cell.length_b   1.000
_cell.length_c   1.000
_cell.angle_alpha   90.00
_cell.angle_beta   90.00
_cell.angle_gamma   90.00
#
_symmetry.space_group_name_H-M   'P 1'
#
loop_
_entity.id
_entity.type
_entity.pdbx_description
1 polymer ?
#
loop_
_entity_poly.entity_id
_entity_poly.type
_entity_poly.pdbx_seq_one_letter_code
_entity_poly.pdbx_strand_id
1 'polypeptide(L)' 'MSETIECIYSGTVLRPIKPLNLKEGERVVVHIEKKIPFETIKIQTPVSREYIRSLRDESWIPL' A
#
# COMPACT_ATOMS: atom_id res chain seq x y z
N MET A 1 14.28 -11.90 -17.41
CA MET A 1 12.87 -11.93 -16.97
C MET A 1 12.90 -12.36 -15.50
N SER A 2 12.26 -11.63 -14.59
CA SER A 2 12.20 -11.99 -13.17
C SER A 2 10.99 -12.87 -12.92
N GLU A 3 11.18 -14.02 -12.27
CA GLU A 3 10.10 -14.92 -11.86
C GLU A 3 9.82 -14.71 -10.36
N THR A 4 8.54 -14.58 -10.01
CA THR A 4 8.12 -14.54 -8.59
C THR A 4 7.65 -15.92 -8.20
N ILE A 5 8.27 -16.49 -7.17
CA ILE A 5 7.96 -17.84 -6.70
C ILE A 5 7.31 -17.75 -5.32
N GLU A 6 6.16 -18.39 -5.18
CA GLU A 6 5.53 -18.58 -3.87
C GLU A 6 6.26 -19.66 -3.08
N CYS A 7 6.55 -19.38 -1.82
CA CYS A 7 7.25 -20.28 -0.94
C CYS A 7 6.69 -20.24 0.48
N ILE A 8 6.86 -21.35 1.19
CA ILE A 8 6.51 -21.49 2.60
C ILE A 8 7.81 -21.38 3.40
N TYR A 9 7.84 -20.44 4.34
CA TYR A 9 8.92 -20.36 5.31
C TYR A 9 8.74 -21.43 6.38
N SER A 10 9.69 -22.35 6.51
CA SER A 10 9.65 -23.46 7.47
C SER A 10 10.95 -23.53 8.27
N GLY A 11 10.93 -22.98 9.49
CA GLY A 11 12.08 -22.93 10.39
C GLY A 11 13.13 -21.95 9.89
N THR A 12 14.04 -22.40 9.04
CA THR A 12 15.15 -21.59 8.48
C THR A 12 15.25 -21.65 6.96
N VAL A 13 14.35 -22.38 6.29
CA VAL A 13 14.39 -22.62 4.84
C VAL A 13 13.12 -22.08 4.17
N LEU A 14 13.29 -21.42 3.01
CA LEU A 14 12.21 -21.07 2.10
C LEU A 14 11.95 -22.26 1.18
N ARG A 15 10.79 -22.92 1.34
CA ARG A 15 10.39 -24.07 0.53
C ARG A 15 9.48 -23.60 -0.58
N PRO A 16 9.93 -23.60 -1.85
CA PRO A 16 9.07 -23.17 -2.95
C PRO A 16 7.93 -24.17 -3.14
N ILE A 17 6.74 -23.66 -3.47
CA ILE A 17 5.55 -24.49 -3.71
C ILE A 17 5.70 -25.28 -5.03
N LYS A 18 6.40 -24.69 -6.00
CA LYS A 18 6.73 -25.30 -7.30
C LYS A 18 8.22 -25.57 -7.41
N PRO A 19 8.64 -26.56 -8.23
CA PRO A 19 10.06 -26.81 -8.48
C PRO A 19 10.74 -25.55 -9.01
N LEU A 20 11.90 -25.25 -8.45
CA LEU A 20 12.67 -24.07 -8.78
C LEU A 20 13.92 -24.49 -9.56
N ASN A 21 14.11 -23.93 -10.75
CA ASN A 21 15.26 -24.21 -11.58
C ASN A 21 16.34 -23.12 -11.40
N LEU A 22 16.86 -23.00 -10.17
CA LEU A 22 18.00 -22.15 -9.86
C LEU A 22 19.24 -23.00 -9.62
N LYS A 23 20.41 -22.45 -9.96
CA LYS A 23 21.69 -23.10 -9.66
C LYS A 23 22.08 -22.87 -8.20
N GLU A 24 22.83 -23.80 -7.63
CA GLU A 24 23.43 -23.60 -6.31
C GLU A 24 24.31 -22.34 -6.30
N GLY A 25 24.15 -21.51 -5.27
CA GLY A 25 24.85 -20.23 -5.13
C GLY A 25 24.18 -19.03 -5.81
N GLU A 26 23.06 -19.22 -6.51
CA GLU A 26 22.30 -18.09 -7.07
C GLU A 26 21.64 -17.25 -5.97
N ARG A 27 21.65 -15.94 -6.16
CA ARG A 27 21.09 -14.97 -5.21
C ARG A 27 19.64 -14.71 -5.56
N VAL A 28 18.76 -14.83 -4.57
CA VAL A 28 17.35 -14.50 -4.69
C VAL A 28 17.02 -13.27 -3.84
N VAL A 29 15.99 -12.53 -4.24
CA VAL A 29 15.43 -11.40 -3.48
C VAL A 29 14.07 -11.83 -2.94
N VAL A 30 13.89 -11.73 -1.63
CA VAL A 30 12.65 -12.11 -0.96
C VAL A 30 11.76 -10.88 -0.80
N HIS A 31 10.53 -10.97 -1.30
CA HIS A 31 9.49 -9.97 -1.06
C HIS A 31 8.44 -10.58 -0.13
N ILE A 32 8.14 -9.87 0.97
CA ILE A 32 7.11 -10.29 1.93
C ILE A 32 5.95 -9.31 1.81
N GLU A 33 4.84 -9.77 1.24
CA GLU A 33 3.61 -9.00 1.17
C GLU A 33 2.84 -9.12 2.49
N LYS A 34 2.75 -8.01 3.24
CA LYS A 34 1.83 -7.91 4.36
C LYS A 34 0.52 -7.31 3.85
N LYS A 35 -0.55 -8.11 3.86
CA LYS A 35 -1.90 -7.58 3.70
C LYS A 35 -2.28 -6.83 4.97
N ILE A 36 -2.01 -5.53 4.99
CA ILE A 36 -2.53 -4.65 6.04
C ILE A 36 -4.02 -4.51 5.75
N PRO A 37 -4.92 -4.81 6.71
CA PRO A 37 -6.34 -4.53 6.54
C PRO A 37 -6.47 -3.01 6.41
N PHE A 38 -6.76 -2.56 5.19
CA PHE A 38 -6.99 -1.16 4.91
C PHE A 38 -8.39 -0.84 5.44
N GLU A 39 -8.49 -0.36 6.68
CA GLU A 39 -9.71 0.31 7.10
C GLU A 39 -9.87 1.54 6.20
N THR A 40 -11.00 1.62 5.50
CA THR A 40 -11.30 2.74 4.61
C THR A 40 -11.19 4.03 5.43
N ILE A 41 -10.36 4.96 4.99
CA ILE A 41 -10.24 6.27 5.64
C ILE A 41 -11.63 6.90 5.58
N LYS A 42 -12.34 6.93 6.72
CA LYS A 42 -13.60 7.65 6.83
C LYS A 42 -13.25 9.12 6.74
N ILE A 43 -13.57 9.75 5.61
CA ILE A 43 -13.51 11.20 5.47
C ILE A 43 -14.57 11.77 6.41
N GLN A 44 -14.19 12.01 7.66
CA GLN A 44 -15.05 12.59 8.67
C GLN A 44 -14.85 14.10 8.66
N THR A 45 -15.63 14.78 7.83
CA THR A 45 -16.47 15.94 8.20
C THR A 45 -16.94 16.63 6.92
N PRO A 46 -18.26 16.85 6.73
CA PRO A 46 -18.70 17.76 5.69
C PRO A 46 -18.18 19.16 6.02
N VAL A 47 -17.73 19.87 4.99
CA VAL A 47 -17.35 21.29 5.12
C VAL A 47 -18.55 22.06 5.67
N SER A 48 -18.34 22.80 6.76
CA SER A 48 -19.43 23.54 7.40
C SER A 48 -19.92 24.68 6.50
N ARG A 49 -21.21 25.00 6.58
CA ARG A 49 -21.80 26.11 5.82
C ARG A 49 -21.16 27.44 6.21
N GLU A 50 -20.74 27.55 7.46
CA GLU A 50 -20.06 28.72 8.03
C GLU A 50 -18.71 28.96 7.36
N TYR A 51 -17.93 27.90 7.12
CA TYR A 51 -16.65 27.98 6.41
C TYR A 51 -16.83 28.37 4.93
N ILE A 52 -17.85 27.82 4.27
CA ILE A 52 -18.19 28.21 2.89
C ILE A 52 -18.57 29.69 2.83
N ARG A 53 -19.29 30.19 3.85
CA ARG A 53 -19.70 31.59 3.93
C ARG A 53 -18.51 32.53 4.15
N SER A 54 -17.58 32.19 5.04
CA SER A 54 -16.41 33.03 5.30
C SER A 54 -15.51 33.20 4.06
N LEU A 55 -15.30 32.12 3.29
CA LEU A 55 -14.55 32.18 2.04
C LEU A 55 -15.22 33.09 0.99
N ARG A 56 -16.55 33.09 0.96
CA ARG A 56 -17.31 33.98 0.06
C ARG A 56 -17.11 35.43 0.45
N ASP A 57 -17.23 35.75 1.74
CA ASP A 57 -17.16 37.13 2.23
C ASP A 57 -15.75 37.71 2.08
N GLU A 58 -14.69 36.91 2.20
CA GLU A 58 -13.30 37.32 1.93
C GLU A 58 -13.01 37.58 0.45
N SER A 59 -13.78 36.98 -0.46
CA SER A 59 -13.60 37.13 -1.91
C SER A 59 -14.25 38.39 -2.48
N TRP A 60 -15.02 39.14 -1.68
CA TRP A 60 -15.61 40.41 -2.08
C TRP A 60 -14.65 41.57 -1.78
N ILE A 61 -13.90 41.99 -2.79
CA ILE A 61 -13.25 43.32 -2.78
C ILE A 61 -14.34 44.34 -3.16
N PRO A 62 -14.69 45.31 -2.28
CA PRO A 62 -15.60 46.38 -2.66
C PRO A 62 -14.92 47.23 -3.76
N LEU A 63 -15.53 47.25 -4.94
CA LEU A 63 -15.21 48.20 -6.02
C LEU A 63 -15.60 49.63 -5.64
#